data_AF-A0A7X7BPM0-F1
#
_entry.id   AF-A0A7X7BPM0-F1
#
_cell.length_a   1.000
_cell.length_b   1.000
_cell.length_c   1.000
_cell.angle_alpha   90.00
_cell.angle_beta   90.00
_cell.angle_gamma   90.00
#
_symmetry.space_group_name_H-M   'P 1'
#
loop_
_entity.id
_entity.type
_entity.pdbx_description
1 polymer ?
#
loop_
_entity_poly.entity_id
_entity_poly.type
_entity_poly.pdbx_seq_one_letter_code
_entity_poly.pdbx_strand_id
1 'polypeptide(L)' 'MYNLEKNPIEIAEGIYWVGYTDDNAGLHCNPYLIIEGDEAVLIDGGNRDDFSTVMLKILRTGLDPCQICRLIY' A
#
# COMPACT_ATOMS: atom_id res chain seq x y z
N MET A 1 8.18 18.65 -2.21
CA MET A 1 8.75 17.30 -2.37
C MET A 1 7.69 16.30 -1.96
N TYR A 2 7.42 15.28 -2.78
CA TYR A 2 6.53 14.18 -2.40
C TYR A 2 7.18 13.37 -1.27
N ASN A 3 6.45 13.15 -0.18
CA ASN A 3 6.94 12.33 0.92
C ASN A 3 6.61 10.86 0.61
N LEU A 4 7.58 10.17 0.00
CA LEU A 4 7.48 8.76 -0.42
C LEU A 4 7.19 7.83 0.77
N GLU A 5 7.70 8.17 1.95
CA GLU A 5 7.54 7.40 3.19
C GLU A 5 6.11 7.45 3.74
N LYS A 6 5.45 8.61 3.61
CA LYS A 6 4.16 8.84 4.29
C LYS A 6 2.96 8.69 3.37
N ASN A 7 3.06 9.09 2.11
CA ASN A 7 1.86 9.16 1.26
C ASN A 7 1.82 8.00 0.28
N PRO A 8 0.63 7.41 0.03
CA PRO A 8 0.46 6.50 -1.09
C PRO A 8 0.84 7.22 -2.38
N ILE A 9 1.45 6.49 -3.31
CA ILE A 9 1.85 7.03 -4.60
C ILE A 9 0.98 6.38 -5.66
N GLU A 10 0.10 7.16 -6.28
CA GLU A 10 -0.65 6.70 -7.45
C GLU A 10 0.31 6.58 -8.64
N ILE A 11 0.53 5.35 -9.11
CA ILE A 11 1.44 5.04 -10.22
C ILE A 11 0.69 4.83 -11.54
N ALA A 12 -0.62 4.56 -11.45
CA ALA A 12 -1.60 4.55 -12.53
C ALA A 12 -2.98 4.76 -11.90
N GLU A 13 -3.99 5.05 -12.72
CA GLU A 13 -5.37 5.25 -12.25
C GLU A 13 -5.83 4.08 -11.36
N GLY A 14 -6.19 4.39 -10.11
CA GLY A 14 -6.64 3.39 -9.14
C GLY A 14 -5.55 2.46 -8.60
N ILE A 15 -4.28 2.60 -9.03
CA ILE A 15 -3.16 1.75 -8.61
C ILE A 15 -2.18 2.58 -7.78
N TYR A 16 -2.06 2.22 -6.50
CA TYR A 16 -1.21 2.90 -5.54
C TYR A 16 -0.07 2.00 -5.07
N TRP A 17 1.15 2.51 -5.10
CA TRP A 17 2.22 1.97 -4.29
C TRP A 17 2.06 2.45 -2.84
N VAL A 18 1.95 1.50 -1.92
CA VAL A 18 1.74 1.74 -0.48
C VAL A 18 2.89 1.18 0.36
N GLY A 19 4.05 0.98 -0.26
CA GLY A 19 5.28 0.53 0.39
C GLY A 19 6.07 1.64 1.06
N TYR A 20 7.30 1.34 1.42
CA TYR A 20 8.25 2.27 2.01
C TYR A 20 9.66 1.91 1.53
N THR A 21 10.62 2.80 1.72
CA THR A 21 12.03 2.52 1.41
C THR A 21 12.82 2.37 2.70
N ASP A 22 13.53 1.26 2.85
CA ASP A 22 14.51 1.07 3.92
C ASP A 22 15.85 0.65 3.31
N ASP A 23 16.79 1.59 3.28
CA ASP A 23 18.14 1.40 2.73
C ASP A 23 18.92 0.27 3.42
N ASN A 24 18.47 -0.20 4.60
CA ASN A 24 19.08 -1.30 5.34
C ASN A 24 18.35 -2.64 5.17
N ALA A 25 17.23 -2.68 4.44
CA ALA A 25 16.48 -3.91 4.22
C ALA A 25 17.20 -4.83 3.22
N GLY A 26 17.44 -6.08 3.61
CA GLY A 26 18.01 -7.10 2.70
C GLY A 26 17.03 -7.58 1.62
N LEU A 27 15.73 -7.31 1.78
CA LEU A 27 14.67 -7.61 0.81
C LEU A 27 13.62 -6.49 0.87
N HIS A 28 13.34 -5.86 -0.27
CA HIS A 28 12.26 -4.88 -0.38
C HIS A 28 10.96 -5.58 -0.80
N CYS A 29 9.94 -5.50 0.05
CA CYS A 29 8.56 -5.78 -0.35
C CYS A 29 7.97 -4.56 -1.06
N ASN A 30 7.12 -4.78 -2.05
CA ASN A 30 6.51 -3.69 -2.83
C ASN A 30 4.99 -3.81 -2.77
N PRO A 31 4.35 -3.41 -1.66
CA PRO A 31 2.91 -3.50 -1.56
C PRO A 31 2.23 -2.54 -2.52
N TYR A 32 1.21 -3.06 -3.20
CA TYR A 32 0.35 -2.28 -4.09
C TYR A 32 -1.12 -2.43 -3.69
N LEU A 33 -1.84 -1.32 -3.71
CA LEU A 33 -3.29 -1.28 -3.56
C LEU A 33 -3.90 -0.97 -4.92
N ILE A 34 -4.79 -1.83 -5.38
CA ILE A 34 -5.60 -1.62 -6.58
C ILE A 34 -7.02 -1.33 -6.12
N ILE A 35 -7.58 -0.21 -6.54
CA ILE A 35 -8.95 0.22 -6.24
C ILE A 35 -9.73 0.24 -7.57
N GLU A 36 -10.85 -0.47 -7.62
CA GLU A 36 -11.76 -0.50 -8.75
C GLU A 36 -13.20 -0.38 -8.23
N GLY A 37 -13.86 0.74 -8.53
CA GLY A 37 -15.20 1.01 -8.02
C GLY A 37 -15.27 1.00 -6.49
N ASP A 38 -16.03 0.08 -5.92
CA ASP A 38 -16.23 -0.11 -4.48
C ASP A 38 -15.38 -1.23 -3.87
N GLU A 39 -14.49 -1.86 -4.65
CA GLU A 39 -13.63 -2.94 -4.22
C GLU A 39 -12.15 -2.57 -4.30
N ALA A 40 -11.35 -3.21 -3.46
CA ALA A 40 -9.90 -3.10 -3.51
C ALA A 40 -9.18 -4.42 -3.26
N VAL A 41 -8.00 -4.54 -3.87
CA VAL A 41 -7.07 -5.67 -3.68
C VAL A 41 -5.73 -5.13 -3.19
N LEU A 42 -5.21 -5.74 -2.13
CA LEU A 42 -3.84 -5.51 -1.65
C LEU A 42 -2.94 -6.63 -2.19
N ILE A 43 -1.84 -6.26 -2.84
CA ILE A 43 -0.79 -7.16 -3.31
C ILE A 43 0.40 -6.98 -2.39
N ASP A 44 0.98 -8.09 -1.92
CA ASP A 44 2.20 -8.17 -1.10
C ASP A 44 2.17 -7.22 0.10
N GLY A 45 1.28 -7.47 1.08
CA GLY A 45 1.02 -6.59 2.22
C GLY A 45 2.22 -6.31 3.16
N GLY A 46 3.41 -6.75 2.80
CA GLY A 46 4.64 -6.62 3.59
C GLY A 46 4.73 -7.62 4.73
N ASN A 47 5.77 -7.47 5.54
CA ASN A 47 5.94 -8.25 6.76
C ASN A 47 5.11 -7.65 7.93
N ARG A 48 5.12 -8.33 9.08
CA ARG A 48 4.37 -7.91 10.26
C ARG A 48 4.86 -6.58 10.85
N ASP A 49 6.16 -6.34 10.85
CA ASP A 49 6.76 -5.15 11.45
C ASP A 49 6.37 -3.88 10.66
N ASP A 50 6.14 -4.03 9.36
CA ASP A 50 5.80 -2.93 8.44
C ASP A 50 4.31 -2.71 8.24
N PHE A 51 3.47 -3.59 8.79
CA PHE A 51 2.02 -3.55 8.61
C PHE A 51 1.44 -2.16 8.90
N SER A 52 1.91 -1.51 9.98
CA SER A 52 1.41 -0.20 10.38
C SER A 52 1.72 0.88 9.35
N THR A 53 2.89 0.85 8.72
CA THR A 53 3.30 1.76 7.66
C THR A 53 2.41 1.59 6.43
N VAL A 54 2.26 0.35 5.96
CA VAL A 54 1.44 0.01 4.79
C VAL A 54 -0.01 0.40 5.01
N MET A 55 -0.60 0.03 6.16
CA MET A 55 -1.99 0.36 6.48
C MET A 55 -2.23 1.87 6.58
N LEU A 56 -1.31 2.64 7.16
CA LEU A 56 -1.44 4.10 7.21
C LEU A 56 -1.43 4.73 5.82
N LYS A 57 -0.67 4.18 4.86
CA LYS A 57 -0.68 4.64 3.46
C LYS A 57 -1.98 4.26 2.77
N ILE A 58 -2.51 3.05 3.01
CA ILE A 58 -3.83 2.63 2.52
C ILE A 58 -4.91 3.58 3.02
N LEU A 59 -4.98 3.87 4.32
CA LEU A 59 -5.98 4.79 4.89
C LEU A 59 -5.91 6.20 4.30
N ARG A 60 -4.71 6.66 3.89
CA ARG A 60 -4.51 7.96 3.23
C ARG A 60 -5.05 8.02 1.80
N THR A 61 -5.36 6.89 1.17
CA THR A 61 -6.09 6.87 -0.12
C THR A 61 -7.56 7.27 0.03
N GLY A 62 -8.09 7.24 1.26
CA GLY A 62 -9.52 7.47 1.54
C GLY A 62 -10.39 6.22 1.39
N LEU A 63 -9.82 5.08 1.00
CA LEU A 63 -10.49 3.78 0.96
C LEU A 63 -10.98 3.38 2.36
N ASP A 64 -12.22 2.90 2.47
CA ASP A 64 -12.66 2.18 3.67
C ASP A 64 -11.97 0.80 3.69
N PRO A 65 -11.21 0.44 4.74
CA PRO A 65 -10.54 -0.87 4.81
C PRO A 65 -11.46 -2.08 4.60
N CYS A 66 -12.76 -1.95 4.88
CA CYS A 66 -13.74 -3.01 4.62
C CYS A 66 -13.91 -3.33 3.12
N GLN A 67 -13.51 -2.42 2.23
CA GLN A 67 -13.54 -2.59 0.78
C GLN A 67 -12.37 -3.44 0.25
N ILE A 68 -11.34 -3.71 1.08
CA ILE A 68 -10.24 -4.60 0.70
C ILE A 68 -10.75 -6.03 0.73
N CYS A 69 -11.20 -6.53 -0.41
CA CYS A 69 -11.85 -7.82 -0.54
C CYS A 69 -10.85 -8.98 -0.68
N ARG A 70 -9.58 -8.68 -1.00
CA ARG A 70 -8.54 -9.69 -1.22
C ARG A 70 -7.14 -9.20 -0.88
N LEU A 71 -6.33 -10.13 -0.35
CA LEU A 71 -4.90 -10.02 -0.19
C LEU A 71 -4.22 -11.10 -1.05
N ILE A 72 -3.26 -10.69 -1.89
CA ILE A 72 -2.47 -11.58 -2.77
C ILE A 72 -1.02 -11.54 -2.29
N TYR A 73 -0.42 -12.71 -2.06
CA TYR A 73 0.99 -12.91 -1.71
C TYR A 73 1.72 -13.70 -2.80
#